data_AF-A0A6N6KIF5-F1
#
_entry.id   AF-A0A6N6KIF5-F1
#
_cell.length_a   1.000
_cell.length_b   1.000
_cell.length_c   1.000
_cell.angle_alpha   90.00
_cell.angle_beta   90.00
_cell.angle_gamma   90.00
#
_symmetry.space_group_name_H-M   'P 1'
#
loop_
_entity.id
_entity.type
_entity.pdbx_description
1 polymer ?
#
loop_
_entity_poly.entity_id
_entity_poly.type
_entity_poly.pdbx_seq_one_letter_code
_entity_poly.pdbx_strand_id
1 'polypeptide(L)'
;MFFLLKKLSSEEMKGFGSYLKGFYPRQKVLLTTFDYLHKYHPDFRLVKKLEAGYAYQKIFGQPLVSKSQRSNLFNTLGEIKKYLEDYLLWLETQKAGYKREKMLMDIYRERNIQPFYQKYFEQIRSRLDEDDNQDMWNEFRKLELQHLKYFYKNTSSYKDRIDQVLNLEEYLNAFWVNSMLKFGCEMAFLKGLVRNEKSLSMLSEACQLQQK
;
A
#
# COMPACT_ATOMS: atom_id res chain seq x y z
N MET A 1 -16.16 -10.65 4.10
CA MET A 1 -15.77 -11.08 2.74
C MET A 1 -16.73 -10.55 1.68
N PHE A 2 -18.04 -10.84 1.70
CA PHE A 2 -18.98 -10.28 0.71
C PHE A 2 -18.96 -8.76 0.60
N PHE A 3 -18.74 -8.05 1.72
CA PHE A 3 -18.56 -6.61 1.72
C PHE A 3 -17.35 -6.17 0.87
N LEU A 4 -16.22 -6.87 0.98
CA LEU A 4 -15.01 -6.57 0.21
C LEU A 4 -15.21 -6.86 -1.27
N LEU A 5 -15.75 -8.04 -1.60
CA LEU A 5 -16.05 -8.41 -2.99
C LEU A 5 -17.00 -7.42 -3.66
N LYS A 6 -18.02 -6.93 -2.94
CA LYS A 6 -18.97 -5.94 -3.46
C LYS A 6 -18.33 -4.59 -3.81
N LYS A 7 -17.19 -4.26 -3.22
CA LYS A 7 -16.50 -2.99 -3.45
C LYS A 7 -15.55 -3.04 -4.65
N LEU A 8 -15.28 -4.22 -5.20
CA LEU A 8 -14.47 -4.35 -6.40
C LEU A 8 -15.23 -3.81 -7.61
N SER A 9 -14.50 -3.16 -8.51
CA SER A 9 -15.02 -2.88 -9.85
C SER A 9 -15.21 -4.19 -10.64
N SER A 10 -15.95 -4.13 -11.76
CA SER A 10 -16.06 -5.32 -12.63
C SER A 10 -14.70 -5.74 -13.19
N GLU A 11 -13.76 -4.82 -13.38
CA GLU A 11 -12.43 -5.11 -13.89
C GLU A 11 -11.57 -5.76 -12.80
N GLU A 12 -11.61 -5.25 -11.58
CA GLU A 12 -10.91 -5.82 -10.42
C GLU A 12 -11.44 -7.22 -10.08
N MET A 13 -12.75 -7.44 -10.21
CA MET A 13 -13.36 -8.75 -10.00
C MET A 13 -12.88 -9.78 -11.05
N LYS A 14 -12.79 -9.38 -12.32
CA LYS A 14 -12.20 -10.22 -13.39
C LYS A 14 -10.71 -10.46 -13.14
N GLY A 15 -9.98 -9.42 -12.79
CA GLY A 15 -8.55 -9.49 -12.47
C GLY A 15 -8.26 -10.41 -11.29
N PHE A 16 -9.10 -10.39 -10.25
CA PHE A 16 -9.00 -11.31 -9.13
C PHE A 16 -9.23 -12.76 -9.57
N GLY A 17 -10.20 -13.02 -10.45
CA GLY A 17 -10.40 -14.34 -11.05
C GLY A 17 -9.17 -14.85 -11.81
N SER A 18 -8.53 -13.98 -12.59
CA SER A 18 -7.27 -14.29 -13.28
C SER A 18 -6.12 -14.55 -12.29
N TYR A 19 -6.02 -13.75 -11.24
CA TYR A 19 -5.05 -13.93 -10.16
C TYR A 19 -5.20 -15.30 -9.50
N LEU A 20 -6.42 -15.69 -9.12
CA LEU A 20 -6.67 -17.00 -8.51
C LEU A 20 -6.29 -18.16 -9.44
N LYS A 21 -6.60 -18.06 -10.74
CA LYS A 21 -6.24 -19.08 -11.73
C LYS A 21 -4.72 -19.18 -11.95
N GLY A 22 -4.01 -18.05 -11.88
CA GLY A 22 -2.55 -18.01 -12.04
C GLY A 22 -1.80 -18.54 -10.82
N PHE A 23 -2.15 -18.10 -9.62
CA PHE A 23 -1.42 -18.44 -8.39
C PHE A 23 -1.91 -19.74 -7.72
N TYR A 24 -3.18 -20.11 -7.91
CA TYR A 24 -3.79 -21.27 -7.24
C TYR A 24 -4.50 -22.24 -8.22
N PRO A 25 -3.87 -22.64 -9.35
CA PRO A 25 -4.54 -23.43 -10.39
C PRO A 25 -5.03 -24.81 -9.92
N ARG A 26 -4.40 -25.37 -8.88
CA ARG A 26 -4.74 -26.71 -8.35
C ARG A 26 -5.93 -26.69 -7.38
N GLN A 27 -6.35 -25.52 -6.90
CA GLN A 27 -7.42 -25.40 -5.91
C GLN A 27 -8.81 -25.34 -6.57
N LYS A 28 -9.24 -26.46 -7.17
CA LYS A 28 -10.50 -26.53 -7.95
C LYS A 28 -11.73 -26.04 -7.18
N VAL A 29 -11.87 -26.47 -5.92
CA VAL A 29 -13.01 -26.07 -5.06
C VAL A 29 -13.05 -24.55 -4.85
N LEU A 30 -11.89 -23.94 -4.62
CA LEU A 30 -11.78 -22.50 -4.46
C LEU A 30 -12.15 -21.76 -5.75
N LEU A 31 -11.64 -22.22 -6.89
CA LEU A 31 -11.96 -21.64 -8.20
C LEU A 31 -13.45 -21.77 -8.53
N THR A 32 -14.06 -22.93 -8.30
CA THR A 32 -15.50 -23.15 -8.50
C THR A 32 -16.34 -22.28 -7.55
N THR A 33 -15.91 -22.15 -6.28
CA THR A 33 -16.56 -21.27 -5.31
C THR A 33 -16.49 -19.82 -5.77
N PHE A 34 -15.33 -19.36 -6.23
CA PHE A 34 -15.17 -18.02 -6.76
C PHE A 34 -16.02 -17.77 -8.01
N ASP A 35 -16.00 -18.68 -8.99
CA ASP A 35 -16.81 -18.57 -10.21
C ASP A 35 -18.32 -18.53 -9.89
N TYR A 36 -18.74 -19.23 -8.83
CA TYR A 36 -20.10 -19.15 -8.32
C TYR A 36 -20.41 -17.76 -7.77
N LEU A 37 -19.54 -17.20 -6.93
CA LEU A 37 -19.70 -15.85 -6.36
C LEU A 37 -19.65 -14.75 -7.42
N HIS A 38 -18.79 -14.89 -8.42
CA HIS A 38 -18.62 -13.92 -9.50
C HIS A 38 -19.91 -13.67 -10.28
N LYS A 39 -20.74 -14.70 -10.47
CA LYS A 39 -22.04 -14.59 -11.15
C LYS A 39 -23.04 -13.66 -10.45
N TYR A 40 -22.85 -13.42 -9.15
CA TYR A 40 -23.74 -12.58 -8.34
C TYR A 40 -23.11 -11.24 -7.97
N HIS A 41 -21.90 -10.93 -8.45
CA HIS A 41 -21.30 -9.62 -8.25
C HIS A 41 -22.02 -8.56 -9.09
N PRO A 42 -22.28 -7.34 -8.58
CA PRO A 42 -22.03 -6.86 -7.20
C PRO A 42 -23.20 -7.12 -6.24
N ASP A 43 -24.34 -7.63 -6.74
CA ASP A 43 -25.56 -7.81 -5.95
C ASP A 43 -25.67 -9.19 -5.29
N PHE A 44 -25.04 -9.30 -4.14
CA PHE A 44 -25.12 -10.48 -3.27
C PHE A 44 -26.41 -10.57 -2.44
N ARG A 45 -27.47 -9.79 -2.75
CA ARG A 45 -28.74 -9.79 -2.00
C ARG A 45 -29.72 -10.87 -2.43
N LEU A 46 -29.38 -11.72 -3.40
CA LEU A 46 -30.19 -12.87 -3.81
C LEU A 46 -30.18 -13.96 -2.72
N VAL A 47 -30.95 -13.72 -1.65
CA VAL A 47 -30.93 -14.47 -0.38
C VAL A 47 -30.99 -15.99 -0.60
N LYS A 48 -31.89 -16.48 -1.45
CA LYS A 48 -32.04 -17.93 -1.72
C LYS A 48 -30.85 -18.57 -2.43
N LYS A 49 -30.13 -17.83 -3.28
CA LYS A 49 -29.02 -18.41 -4.05
C LYS A 49 -27.71 -18.40 -3.25
N LEU A 50 -27.58 -17.53 -2.25
CA LEU A 50 -26.41 -17.48 -1.37
C LEU A 50 -26.64 -18.18 -0.02
N GLU A 51 -27.82 -18.76 0.19
CA GLU A 51 -28.06 -19.69 1.31
C GLU A 51 -27.06 -20.84 1.27
N ALA A 52 -26.47 -21.16 2.43
CA ALA A 52 -25.38 -22.11 2.54
C ALA A 52 -25.71 -23.48 1.91
N GLY A 53 -26.95 -23.98 2.07
CA GLY A 53 -27.38 -25.24 1.47
C GLY A 53 -27.38 -25.21 -0.06
N TYR A 54 -27.96 -24.16 -0.65
CA TYR A 54 -28.04 -24.01 -2.11
C TYR A 54 -26.66 -23.76 -2.73
N ALA A 55 -25.86 -22.87 -2.10
CA ALA A 55 -24.50 -22.60 -2.53
C ALA A 55 -23.63 -23.86 -2.45
N TYR A 56 -23.73 -24.63 -1.36
CA TYR A 56 -22.99 -25.88 -1.20
C TYR A 56 -23.35 -26.89 -2.30
N GLN A 57 -24.64 -27.09 -2.56
CA GLN A 57 -25.10 -28.00 -3.61
C GLN A 57 -24.60 -27.59 -5.00
N LYS A 58 -24.55 -26.29 -5.29
CA LYS A 58 -24.06 -25.80 -6.58
C LYS A 58 -22.54 -25.87 -6.73
N ILE A 59 -21.80 -25.70 -5.66
CA ILE A 59 -20.32 -25.72 -5.68
C ILE A 59 -19.79 -27.16 -5.63
N PHE A 60 -20.37 -28.00 -4.76
CA PHE A 60 -19.87 -29.34 -4.46
C PHE A 60 -20.69 -30.48 -5.10
N GLY A 61 -21.82 -30.16 -5.76
CA GLY A 61 -22.66 -31.15 -6.45
C GLY A 61 -23.48 -32.06 -5.54
N GLN A 62 -23.46 -31.85 -4.23
CA GLN A 62 -24.12 -32.70 -3.23
C GLN A 62 -24.86 -31.85 -2.19
N PRO A 63 -25.97 -32.35 -1.60
CA PRO A 63 -26.71 -31.61 -0.60
C PRO A 63 -25.87 -31.40 0.67
N LEU A 64 -26.10 -30.26 1.34
CA LEU A 64 -25.50 -29.96 2.63
C LEU A 64 -26.23 -30.74 3.72
N VAL A 65 -25.61 -31.79 4.24
CA VAL A 65 -26.19 -32.70 5.25
C VAL A 65 -25.43 -32.67 6.58
N SER A 66 -24.17 -32.24 6.61
CA SER A 66 -23.37 -32.26 7.84
C SER A 66 -22.75 -30.91 8.23
N LYS A 67 -22.46 -30.77 9.53
CA LYS A 67 -21.72 -29.62 10.08
C LYS A 67 -20.31 -29.51 9.49
N SER A 68 -19.67 -30.65 9.20
CA SER A 68 -18.33 -30.70 8.58
C SER A 68 -18.35 -30.10 7.16
N GLN A 69 -19.33 -30.47 6.34
CA GLN A 69 -19.52 -29.89 5.01
C GLN A 69 -19.76 -28.37 5.06
N ARG A 70 -20.53 -27.90 6.05
CA ARG A 70 -20.76 -26.47 6.27
C ARG A 70 -19.46 -25.75 6.64
N SER A 71 -18.62 -26.37 7.49
CA SER A 71 -17.30 -25.87 7.84
C SER A 71 -16.41 -25.73 6.60
N ASN A 72 -16.38 -26.75 5.73
CA ASN A 72 -15.59 -26.72 4.50
C ASN A 72 -15.96 -25.53 3.60
N LEU A 73 -17.26 -25.25 3.43
CA LEU A 73 -17.70 -24.07 2.68
C LEU A 73 -17.17 -22.77 3.29
N PHE A 74 -17.31 -22.59 4.61
CA PHE A 74 -16.84 -21.39 5.28
C PHE A 74 -15.31 -21.26 5.25
N ASN A 75 -14.59 -22.37 5.31
CA ASN A 75 -13.13 -22.38 5.17
C ASN A 75 -12.72 -21.91 3.78
N THR A 76 -13.32 -22.45 2.72
CA THR A 76 -13.06 -21.99 1.33
C THR A 76 -13.40 -20.50 1.16
N LEU A 77 -14.50 -20.06 1.76
CA LEU A 77 -14.88 -18.64 1.79
C LEU A 77 -13.84 -17.78 2.55
N GLY A 78 -13.28 -18.30 3.64
CA GLY A 78 -12.17 -17.68 4.37
C GLY A 78 -10.88 -17.59 3.54
N GLU A 79 -10.54 -18.64 2.80
CA GLU A 79 -9.40 -18.67 1.87
C GLU A 79 -9.57 -17.64 0.74
N ILE A 80 -10.75 -17.54 0.14
CA ILE A 80 -11.05 -16.52 -0.86
C ILE A 80 -10.86 -15.11 -0.28
N LYS A 81 -11.29 -14.87 0.96
CA LYS A 81 -11.05 -13.58 1.62
C LYS A 81 -9.55 -13.27 1.73
N LYS A 82 -8.76 -14.25 2.18
CA LYS A 82 -7.31 -14.09 2.32
C LYS A 82 -6.66 -13.79 0.97
N TYR A 83 -6.99 -14.56 -0.07
CA TYR A 83 -6.43 -14.32 -1.40
C TYR A 83 -6.91 -13.02 -2.03
N LEU A 84 -8.10 -12.54 -1.67
CA LEU A 84 -8.55 -11.21 -2.05
C LEU A 84 -7.69 -10.12 -1.40
N GLU A 85 -7.34 -10.26 -0.12
CA GLU A 85 -6.43 -9.35 0.55
C GLU A 85 -5.04 -9.35 -0.12
N ASP A 86 -4.50 -10.53 -0.42
CA ASP A 86 -3.22 -10.68 -1.16
C ASP A 86 -3.28 -10.06 -2.57
N TYR A 87 -4.41 -10.22 -3.27
CA TYR A 87 -4.64 -9.60 -4.58
C TYR A 87 -4.71 -8.08 -4.51
N LEU A 88 -5.40 -7.52 -3.51
CA LEU A 88 -5.47 -6.07 -3.31
C LEU A 88 -4.09 -5.48 -2.99
N LEU A 89 -3.31 -6.17 -2.16
CA LEU A 89 -1.91 -5.80 -1.91
C LEU A 89 -1.10 -5.85 -3.22
N TRP A 90 -1.25 -6.91 -3.99
CA TRP A 90 -0.58 -7.04 -5.30
C TRP A 90 -0.97 -5.88 -6.24
N LEU A 91 -2.25 -5.54 -6.37
CA LEU A 91 -2.70 -4.40 -7.18
C LEU A 91 -2.07 -3.08 -6.72
N GLU A 92 -2.05 -2.84 -5.41
CA GLU A 92 -1.44 -1.64 -4.84
C GLU A 92 0.07 -1.59 -5.14
N THR A 93 0.77 -2.73 -5.06
CA THR A 93 2.19 -2.77 -5.45
C THR A 93 2.43 -2.48 -6.92
N GLN A 94 1.48 -2.79 -7.83
CA GLN A 94 1.63 -2.46 -9.24
C GLN A 94 1.45 -0.96 -9.51
N LYS A 95 0.62 -0.27 -8.71
CA LYS A 95 0.35 1.17 -8.86
C LYS A 95 1.40 2.05 -8.18
N ALA A 96 1.94 1.60 -7.04
CA ALA A 96 2.78 2.43 -6.20
C ALA A 96 4.25 2.41 -6.66
N GLY A 97 4.60 3.21 -7.67
CA GLY A 97 5.95 3.29 -8.25
C GLY A 97 7.06 3.38 -7.22
N TYR A 98 7.06 4.43 -6.38
CA TYR A 98 8.06 4.61 -5.31
C TYR A 98 8.06 3.45 -4.30
N LYS A 99 6.88 3.05 -3.79
CA LYS A 99 6.79 1.99 -2.76
C LYS A 99 7.32 0.65 -3.28
N ARG A 100 7.02 0.31 -4.54
CA ARG A 100 7.48 -0.91 -5.20
C ARG A 100 8.99 -0.91 -5.37
N GLU A 101 9.55 0.20 -5.84
CA GLU A 101 10.99 0.34 -6.06
C GLU A 101 11.77 0.31 -4.76
N LYS A 102 11.28 1.01 -3.73
CA LYS A 102 11.84 0.93 -2.38
C LYS A 102 11.80 -0.50 -1.84
N MET A 103 10.67 -1.20 -1.97
CA MET A 103 10.56 -2.59 -1.54
C MET A 103 11.55 -3.50 -2.29
N LEU A 104 11.73 -3.31 -3.59
CA LEU A 104 12.77 -4.03 -4.35
C LEU A 104 14.18 -3.71 -3.85
N MET A 105 14.46 -2.43 -3.56
CA MET A 105 15.72 -1.99 -3.01
C MET A 105 16.01 -2.63 -1.64
N ASP A 106 15.00 -2.70 -0.75
CA ASP A 106 15.10 -3.40 0.54
C ASP A 106 15.39 -4.89 0.35
N ILE A 107 14.71 -5.56 -0.60
CA ILE A 107 14.96 -6.97 -0.95
C ILE A 107 16.40 -7.17 -1.44
N TYR A 108 16.91 -6.28 -2.31
CA TYR A 108 18.28 -6.37 -2.79
C TYR A 108 19.30 -6.15 -1.68
N ARG A 109 19.02 -5.21 -0.75
CA ARG A 109 19.85 -5.01 0.44
C ARG A 109 19.90 -6.25 1.31
N GLU A 110 18.74 -6.81 1.67
CA GLU A 110 18.67 -7.99 2.55
C GLU A 110 19.39 -9.20 1.96
N ARG A 111 19.40 -9.30 0.62
CA ARG A 111 20.09 -10.36 -0.12
C ARG A 111 21.54 -10.01 -0.49
N ASN A 112 22.06 -8.85 -0.08
CA ASN A 112 23.39 -8.34 -0.41
C ASN A 112 23.67 -8.23 -1.92
N ILE A 113 22.66 -7.88 -2.72
CA ILE A 113 22.75 -7.76 -4.18
C ILE A 113 23.06 -6.29 -4.55
N GLN A 114 24.32 -5.90 -4.35
CA GLN A 114 24.76 -4.49 -4.42
C GLN A 114 24.50 -3.77 -5.76
N PRO A 115 24.78 -4.37 -6.94
CA PRO A 115 24.63 -3.65 -8.21
C PRO A 115 23.18 -3.23 -8.48
N PHE A 116 22.22 -4.09 -8.11
CA PHE A 116 20.80 -3.79 -8.27
C PHE A 116 20.33 -2.78 -7.22
N TYR A 117 20.80 -2.89 -5.98
CA TYR A 117 20.53 -1.88 -4.94
C TYR A 117 20.96 -0.47 -5.42
N GLN A 118 22.20 -0.32 -5.87
CA GLN A 118 22.73 0.98 -6.31
C GLN A 118 22.00 1.53 -7.54
N LYS A 119 21.68 0.65 -8.51
CA LYS A 119 20.89 1.06 -9.68
C LYS A 119 19.54 1.63 -9.28
N TYR A 120 18.81 0.95 -8.40
CA TYR A 120 17.50 1.42 -7.95
C TYR A 120 17.62 2.67 -7.07
N PHE A 121 18.64 2.75 -6.23
CA PHE A 121 18.91 3.94 -5.42
C PHE A 121 19.03 5.20 -6.29
N GLU A 122 19.90 5.19 -7.31
CA GLU A 122 20.09 6.36 -8.18
C GLU A 122 18.84 6.65 -9.03
N GLN A 123 18.13 5.61 -9.50
CA GLN A 123 16.86 5.81 -10.22
C GLN A 123 15.77 6.49 -9.38
N ILE A 124 15.62 6.06 -8.12
CA ILE A 124 14.65 6.68 -7.21
C ILE A 124 15.10 8.11 -6.89
N ARG A 125 16.39 8.31 -6.62
CA ARG A 125 16.96 9.62 -6.30
C ARG A 125 16.72 10.63 -7.42
N SER A 126 17.15 10.33 -8.64
CA SER A 126 16.97 11.23 -9.79
C SER A 126 15.49 11.61 -9.99
N ARG A 127 14.57 10.66 -9.78
CA ARG A 127 13.14 10.95 -9.89
C ARG A 127 12.62 11.86 -8.79
N LEU A 128 13.08 11.70 -7.55
CA LEU A 128 12.69 12.58 -6.44
C LEU A 128 13.27 14.00 -6.61
N ASP A 129 14.41 14.11 -7.28
CA ASP A 129 15.05 15.39 -7.62
C ASP A 129 14.37 16.07 -8.82
N GLU A 130 13.86 15.30 -9.79
CA GLU A 130 13.11 15.76 -10.97
C GLU A 130 11.63 16.05 -10.69
N ASP A 131 11.07 15.60 -9.56
CA ASP A 131 9.67 15.85 -9.22
C ASP A 131 9.48 17.34 -8.84
N ASP A 132 8.84 18.10 -9.72
CA ASP A 132 8.49 19.50 -9.50
C ASP A 132 7.58 19.67 -8.25
N ASN A 133 6.90 18.61 -7.81
CA ASN A 133 6.10 18.63 -6.59
C ASN A 133 7.00 18.39 -5.37
N GLN A 134 7.61 19.47 -4.88
CA GLN A 134 8.32 19.50 -3.59
C GLN A 134 7.33 19.51 -2.41
N ASP A 135 6.42 18.54 -2.39
CA ASP A 135 5.52 18.36 -1.26
C ASP A 135 6.29 17.80 -0.05
N MET A 136 5.67 17.89 1.12
CA MET A 136 6.21 17.32 2.36
C MET A 136 6.61 15.85 2.19
N TRP A 137 5.85 15.06 1.42
CA TRP A 137 6.13 13.65 1.25
C TRP A 137 7.33 13.39 0.35
N ASN A 138 7.65 14.27 -0.60
CA ASN A 138 8.86 14.18 -1.41
C ASN A 138 10.11 14.30 -0.51
N GLU A 139 10.14 15.29 0.38
CA GLU A 139 11.23 15.47 1.34
C GLU A 139 11.36 14.28 2.30
N PHE A 140 10.22 13.74 2.77
CA PHE A 140 10.24 12.52 3.57
C PHE A 140 10.82 11.32 2.81
N ARG A 141 10.51 11.16 1.51
CA ARG A 141 11.04 10.08 0.67
C ARG A 141 12.53 10.23 0.42
N LYS A 142 13.03 11.46 0.24
CA LYS A 142 14.46 11.77 0.13
C LYS A 142 15.18 11.42 1.43
N LEU A 143 14.62 11.85 2.58
CA LEU A 143 15.12 11.49 3.91
C LEU A 143 15.20 9.97 4.10
N GLU A 144 14.13 9.25 3.77
CA GLU A 144 14.06 7.80 3.88
C GLU A 144 15.08 7.10 2.99
N LEU A 145 15.19 7.53 1.73
CA LEU A 145 16.17 6.99 0.78
C LEU A 145 17.61 7.21 1.26
N GLN A 146 17.91 8.43 1.72
CA GLN A 146 19.23 8.80 2.23
C GLN A 146 19.58 8.02 3.51
N HIS A 147 18.59 7.77 4.38
CA HIS A 147 18.76 6.95 5.58
C HIS A 147 19.14 5.52 5.20
N LEU A 148 18.48 4.95 4.19
CA LEU A 148 18.79 3.61 3.71
C LEU A 148 20.22 3.51 3.17
N LYS A 149 20.72 4.54 2.49
CA LYS A 149 22.11 4.60 2.00
C LYS A 149 23.13 4.71 3.14
N TYR A 150 22.87 5.58 4.11
CA TYR A 150 23.79 5.79 5.24
C TYR A 150 24.02 4.52 6.06
N PHE A 151 22.96 3.74 6.29
CA PHE A 151 23.04 2.49 7.05
C PHE A 151 23.36 1.25 6.20
N TYR A 152 23.57 1.41 4.89
CA TYR A 152 23.95 0.31 4.03
C TYR A 152 25.41 -0.10 4.27
N LYS A 153 25.64 -1.39 4.53
CA LYS A 153 26.99 -1.93 4.81
C LYS A 153 27.89 -1.79 3.59
N ASN A 154 29.07 -1.20 3.79
CA ASN A 154 30.07 -0.81 2.80
C ASN A 154 29.63 0.34 1.90
N THR A 155 30.28 1.49 2.09
CA THR A 155 31.04 2.26 1.06
C THR A 155 30.94 3.73 1.37
N SER A 156 31.80 4.25 2.23
CA SER A 156 32.06 5.70 2.25
C SER A 156 33.30 5.97 3.08
N SER A 157 34.17 6.83 2.57
CA SER A 157 35.20 7.46 3.39
C SER A 157 34.54 8.21 4.55
N TYR A 158 35.31 8.57 5.58
CA TYR A 158 34.80 9.37 6.69
C TYR A 158 34.15 10.68 6.22
N LYS A 159 34.71 11.30 5.16
CA LYS A 159 34.16 12.50 4.53
C LYS A 159 32.78 12.25 3.91
N ASP A 160 32.65 11.18 3.12
CA ASP A 160 31.38 10.82 2.50
C ASP A 160 30.28 10.51 3.54
N ARG A 161 30.66 10.00 4.72
CA ARG A 161 29.72 9.78 5.83
C ARG A 161 29.23 11.10 6.43
N ILE A 162 30.10 12.10 6.57
CA ILE A 162 29.71 13.44 7.02
C ILE A 162 28.73 14.04 6.01
N ASP A 163 29.07 14.03 4.72
CA ASP A 163 28.21 14.56 3.66
C ASP A 163 26.84 13.87 3.66
N GLN A 164 26.80 12.54 3.90
CA GLN A 164 25.55 11.81 4.00
C GLN A 164 24.69 12.23 5.21
N VAL A 165 25.31 12.54 6.36
CA VAL A 165 24.60 13.02 7.55
C VAL A 165 24.09 14.45 7.35
N LEU A 166 24.86 15.31 6.69
CA LEU A 166 24.42 16.66 6.34
C LEU A 166 23.19 16.62 5.41
N ASN A 167 23.19 15.75 4.40
CA ASN A 167 22.01 15.56 3.54
C ASN A 167 20.80 15.01 4.33
N LEU A 168 21.02 14.14 5.32
CA LEU A 168 19.93 13.66 6.19
C LEU A 168 19.32 14.80 6.99
N GLU A 169 20.16 15.66 7.57
CA GLU A 169 19.72 16.83 8.33
C GLU A 169 18.94 17.80 7.43
N GLU A 170 19.44 18.06 6.22
CA GLU A 170 18.77 18.92 5.23
C GLU A 170 17.37 18.40 4.90
N TYR A 171 17.23 17.13 4.50
CA TYR A 171 15.92 16.56 4.18
C TYR A 171 14.99 16.47 5.39
N LEU A 172 15.53 16.24 6.59
CA LEU A 172 14.74 16.26 7.82
C LEU A 172 14.18 17.65 8.11
N ASN A 173 15.02 18.69 7.97
CA ASN A 173 14.61 20.08 8.15
C ASN A 173 13.58 20.50 7.10
N ALA A 174 13.80 20.14 5.83
CA ALA A 174 12.87 20.42 4.74
C ALA A 174 11.50 19.75 4.96
N PHE A 175 11.51 18.46 5.33
CA PHE A 175 10.29 17.74 5.70
C PHE A 175 9.56 18.41 6.87
N TRP A 176 10.29 18.78 7.93
CA TRP A 176 9.73 19.41 9.12
C TRP A 176 9.07 20.76 8.79
N VAL A 177 9.79 21.64 8.09
CA VAL A 177 9.28 22.97 7.69
C VAL A 177 8.04 22.82 6.82
N ASN A 178 8.07 21.94 5.82
CA ASN A 178 6.91 21.69 4.94
C ASN A 178 5.72 21.12 5.71
N SER A 179 5.96 20.23 6.69
CA SER A 179 4.94 19.69 7.58
C SER A 179 4.28 20.78 8.41
N MET A 180 5.10 21.64 9.03
CA MET A 180 4.66 22.74 9.88
C MET A 180 3.83 23.76 9.08
N LEU A 181 4.27 24.09 7.86
CA LEU A 181 3.50 24.97 6.96
C LEU A 181 2.16 24.34 6.58
N LYS A 182 2.16 23.07 6.15
CA LYS A 182 0.94 22.37 5.75
C LYS A 182 -0.06 22.31 6.90
N PHE A 183 0.34 21.81 8.06
CA PHE A 183 -0.57 21.68 9.20
C PHE A 183 -0.92 23.03 9.81
N GLY A 184 -0.01 24.00 9.81
CA GLY A 184 -0.28 25.38 10.23
C GLY A 184 -1.37 26.02 9.38
N CYS A 185 -1.33 25.85 8.06
CA CYS A 185 -2.37 26.32 7.14
C CYS A 185 -3.71 25.59 7.34
N GLU A 186 -3.71 24.26 7.46
CA GLU A 186 -4.93 23.49 7.73
C GLU A 186 -5.56 23.91 9.07
N MET A 187 -4.74 24.11 10.10
CA MET A 187 -5.21 24.60 11.39
C MET A 187 -5.73 26.03 11.31
N ALA A 188 -5.08 26.92 10.57
CA ALA A 188 -5.56 28.28 10.33
C ALA A 188 -6.92 28.26 9.62
N PHE A 189 -7.07 27.40 8.60
CA PHE A 189 -8.30 27.21 7.86
C PHE A 189 -9.42 26.67 8.77
N LEU A 190 -9.17 25.59 9.51
CA LEU A 190 -10.13 25.02 10.44
C LEU A 190 -10.50 26.00 11.56
N LYS A 191 -9.53 26.73 12.12
CA LYS A 191 -9.80 27.79 13.12
C LYS A 191 -10.59 28.96 12.52
N GLY A 192 -10.30 29.33 11.27
CA GLY A 192 -11.07 30.33 10.52
C GLY A 192 -12.52 29.90 10.31
N LEU A 193 -12.76 28.61 10.05
CA LEU A 193 -14.10 28.02 9.98
C LEU A 193 -14.80 27.97 11.36
N VAL A 194 -14.05 27.79 12.44
CA VAL A 194 -14.56 27.69 13.83
C VAL A 194 -14.74 29.08 14.52
N ARG A 195 -14.18 30.16 13.94
CA ARG A 195 -14.20 31.59 14.34
C ARG A 195 -13.27 32.01 15.51
N ASN A 196 -12.51 33.09 15.22
CA ASN A 196 -11.98 34.14 16.12
C ASN A 196 -11.34 33.73 17.47
N GLU A 197 -10.12 33.14 17.48
CA GLU A 197 -9.09 33.49 18.49
C GLU A 197 -7.70 32.85 18.22
N LYS A 198 -6.67 33.58 18.66
CA LYS A 198 -5.18 33.47 18.54
C LYS A 198 -4.57 32.05 18.70
N SER A 199 -3.34 31.73 18.30
CA SER A 199 -2.23 32.33 17.54
C SER A 199 -1.57 31.23 16.68
N LEU A 200 -0.81 31.62 15.64
CA LEU A 200 -0.15 30.72 14.69
C LEU A 200 1.35 30.54 15.02
N SER A 201 1.68 30.07 16.24
CA SER A 201 3.08 29.89 16.66
C SER A 201 3.88 29.01 15.68
N MET A 202 3.24 27.98 15.12
CA MET A 202 3.85 27.05 14.17
C MET A 202 4.20 27.67 12.81
N LEU A 203 3.44 28.67 12.33
CA LEU A 203 3.77 29.35 11.07
C LEU A 203 4.91 30.36 11.27
N SER A 204 4.93 31.06 12.39
CA SER A 204 6.05 31.97 12.71
C SER A 204 7.39 31.23 12.84
N GLU A 205 7.39 30.03 13.42
CA GLU A 205 8.58 29.18 13.52
C GLU A 205 9.05 28.68 12.14
N ALA A 206 8.12 28.23 11.29
CA ALA A 206 8.44 27.78 9.93
C ALA A 206 9.03 28.92 9.06
N CYS A 207 8.48 30.13 9.15
CA CYS A 207 9.00 31.29 8.41
C CYS A 207 10.39 31.72 8.88
N GLN A 208 10.71 31.60 10.17
CA GLN A 208 12.04 31.92 10.70
C GLN A 208 13.11 30.91 10.24
N LEU A 209 12.72 29.65 10.03
CA LEU A 209 13.62 28.61 9.55
C LEU A 209 13.90 28.70 8.04
N GLN A 210 13.00 29.27 7.23
CA GLN A 210 13.23 29.51 5.79
C GLN A 210 14.15 30.71 5.48
N GLN A 211 14.42 31.57 6.46
CA GLN A 211 15.25 32.78 6.28
C GLN A 211 16.73 32.56 6.63
N LYS A 212 17.11 31.35 7.01
CA LYS A 212 18.49 30.93 7.26
C LYS A 212 18.98 30.05 6.13
#